data_AF-A0A2V4DKR8-F1
#
_entry.id   AF-A0A2V4DKR8-F1
#
_cell.length_a   1.000
_cell.length_b   1.000
_cell.length_c   1.000
_cell.angle_alpha   90.00
_cell.angle_beta   90.00
_cell.angle_gamma   90.00
#
_symmetry.space_group_name_H-M   'P 1'
#
loop_
_entity.id
_entity.type
_entity.pdbx_description
1 polymer ?
#
loop_
_entity_poly.entity_id
_entity_poly.type
_entity_poly.pdbx_seq_one_letter_code
_entity_poly.pdbx_strand_id
1 'polypeptide(L)'
;MVNIIETNRFKFFNVDENIVIFTYQDDLEKLNLNLEKIAKNTQNTWQPNRNQKEIDKNTLQGKIVEELFIDLIEYQNCQNDNMRQLSYTAYDQFRTDLFKKHAPFDGLIYEKNNPNIALVKQKITETILASHYGMLTDDTIEFCRANNVYLVEIKSSKIPNNIYLSKSCNLRKYTSHQALINRLRQLDLFKYPKFNRKNGDIIHNTCDYLAWIKNNIISMSQKSDSEIIDAEINSSLDIYTRIFINDKVTTDDGKKVFIGYLLGYVLGYQFYENLKIMNFASKKSSKAIYVTYPISNTTSFNRLFDDKRLW
;
A
#
# COMPACT_ATOMS: atom_id res chain seq x y z
N MET A 1 1.09 -19.05 25.01
CA MET A 1 -0.02 -18.08 25.12
C MET A 1 0.30 -16.95 24.16
N VAL A 2 -0.61 -16.57 23.26
CA VAL A 2 -0.36 -15.46 22.32
C VAL A 2 -0.59 -14.15 23.06
N ASN A 3 0.37 -13.23 23.04
CA ASN A 3 0.19 -11.91 23.64
C ASN A 3 -0.65 -11.05 22.69
N ILE A 4 -1.90 -10.78 23.08
CA ILE A 4 -2.81 -9.91 22.33
C ILE A 4 -2.61 -8.49 22.82
N ILE A 5 -2.33 -7.60 21.88
CA ILE A 5 -2.15 -6.18 22.09
C ILE A 5 -3.41 -5.46 21.65
N GLU A 6 -3.87 -4.52 22.47
CA GLU A 6 -5.03 -3.69 22.18
C GLU A 6 -4.56 -2.26 21.89
N THR A 7 -4.99 -1.72 20.75
CA THR A 7 -4.86 -0.30 20.42
C THR A 7 -6.19 0.40 20.65
N ASN A 8 -6.26 1.69 20.31
CA ASN A 8 -7.49 2.47 20.40
C ASN A 8 -8.64 1.85 19.59
N ARG A 9 -8.35 1.21 18.44
CA ARG A 9 -9.37 0.75 17.50
C ARG A 9 -9.27 -0.72 17.09
N PHE A 10 -8.11 -1.34 17.29
CA PHE A 10 -7.84 -2.70 16.82
C PHE A 10 -7.19 -3.56 17.89
N LYS A 11 -7.22 -4.87 17.68
CA LYS A 11 -6.40 -5.82 18.43
C LYS A 11 -5.42 -6.48 17.50
N PHE A 12 -4.24 -6.81 17.97
CA PHE A 12 -3.26 -7.51 17.15
C PHE A 12 -2.34 -8.40 17.96
N PHE A 13 -1.62 -9.27 17.28
CA PHE A 13 -0.56 -10.08 17.84
C PHE A 13 0.48 -10.37 16.76
N ASN A 14 1.68 -10.71 17.20
CA ASN A 14 2.75 -11.08 16.30
C ASN A 14 2.70 -12.58 15.99
N VAL A 15 2.95 -12.92 14.72
CA VAL A 15 3.26 -14.28 14.28
C VAL A 15 4.64 -14.20 13.63
N ASP A 16 5.63 -14.67 14.39
CA ASP A 16 7.05 -14.47 14.12
C ASP A 16 7.33 -12.95 13.96
N GLU A 17 7.80 -12.49 12.81
CA GLU A 17 8.05 -11.07 12.52
C GLU A 17 6.86 -10.32 11.87
N ASN A 18 5.73 -10.99 11.68
CA ASN A 18 4.56 -10.48 10.97
C ASN A 18 3.46 -10.08 11.95
N ILE A 19 2.59 -9.16 11.54
CA ILE A 19 1.54 -8.63 12.39
C ILE A 19 0.18 -9.14 11.90
N VAL A 20 -0.56 -9.80 12.78
CA VAL A 20 -1.95 -10.22 12.56
C VAL A 20 -2.86 -9.33 13.38
N ILE A 21 -3.78 -8.66 12.71
CA ILE A 21 -4.63 -7.63 13.27
C ILE A 21 -6.06 -8.09 13.10
N PHE A 22 -6.89 -7.91 14.11
CA PHE A 22 -8.28 -8.29 14.06
C PHE A 22 -9.17 -7.28 14.77
N THR A 23 -10.40 -7.19 14.27
CA THR A 23 -11.47 -6.41 14.87
C THR A 23 -12.82 -6.99 14.45
N TYR A 24 -13.87 -6.68 15.20
CA TYR A 24 -15.23 -7.07 14.82
C TYR A 24 -15.77 -6.13 13.75
N GLN A 25 -16.57 -6.68 12.84
CA GLN A 25 -17.16 -5.87 11.77
C GLN A 25 -18.02 -4.72 12.32
N ASP A 26 -18.76 -4.96 13.40
CA ASP A 26 -19.62 -3.95 14.04
C ASP A 26 -18.79 -2.77 14.61
N ASP A 27 -17.53 -2.99 14.98
CA ASP A 27 -16.64 -1.93 15.45
C ASP A 27 -16.09 -1.10 14.29
N LEU A 28 -15.96 -1.70 13.10
CA LEU A 28 -15.59 -0.98 11.88
C LEU A 28 -16.68 -0.01 11.42
N GLU A 29 -17.96 -0.34 11.63
CA GLU A 29 -19.09 0.53 11.27
C GLU A 29 -19.14 1.81 12.11
N LYS A 30 -18.49 1.82 13.28
CA LYS A 30 -18.36 2.99 14.14
C LYS A 30 -17.25 3.94 13.69
N LEU A 31 -16.38 3.52 12.76
CA LEU A 31 -15.29 4.36 12.26
C LEU A 31 -15.86 5.44 11.32
N ASN A 32 -15.61 6.70 11.63
CA ASN A 32 -15.99 7.83 10.78
C ASN A 32 -15.03 7.98 9.58
N LEU A 33 -15.19 7.14 8.57
CA LEU A 33 -14.24 7.02 7.45
C LEU A 33 -14.56 7.93 6.24
N ASN A 34 -15.43 8.94 6.39
CA ASN A 34 -15.86 9.87 5.32
C ASN A 34 -16.30 9.18 4.00
N LEU A 35 -16.77 7.94 4.07
CA LEU A 35 -16.97 7.05 2.91
C LEU A 35 -17.94 7.63 1.89
N GLU A 36 -18.98 8.34 2.33
CA GLU A 36 -19.94 8.97 1.43
C GLU A 36 -19.31 10.04 0.53
N LYS A 37 -18.40 10.86 1.07
CA LYS A 37 -17.72 11.92 0.30
C LYS A 37 -16.74 11.33 -0.71
N ILE A 38 -16.06 10.25 -0.34
CA ILE A 38 -15.16 9.52 -1.23
C ILE A 38 -15.97 8.84 -2.34
N ALA A 39 -17.01 8.07 -2.00
CA ALA A 39 -17.83 7.34 -2.96
C ALA A 39 -18.53 8.27 -3.97
N LYS A 40 -19.04 9.44 -3.53
CA LYS A 40 -19.68 10.44 -4.41
C LYS A 40 -18.72 11.05 -5.44
N ASN A 41 -17.45 11.23 -5.08
CA ASN A 41 -16.45 11.89 -5.94
C ASN A 41 -15.50 10.93 -6.66
N THR A 42 -15.48 9.64 -6.31
CA THR A 42 -14.73 8.58 -7.03
C THR A 42 -15.40 8.24 -8.38
N GLN A 43 -16.17 9.16 -8.98
CA GLN A 43 -16.92 8.94 -10.23
C GLN A 43 -16.05 8.24 -11.29
N ASN A 44 -16.44 6.99 -11.61
CA ASN A 44 -16.37 6.28 -12.90
C ASN A 44 -15.24 6.61 -13.88
N THR A 45 -14.03 6.87 -13.41
CA THR A 45 -12.98 7.35 -14.31
C THR A 45 -12.25 6.22 -15.04
N TRP A 46 -12.41 4.96 -14.63
CA TRP A 46 -11.62 3.86 -15.21
C TRP A 46 -12.30 2.51 -15.45
N GLN A 47 -13.57 2.30 -15.06
CA GLN A 47 -14.32 1.07 -15.37
C GLN A 47 -15.82 1.37 -15.50
N PRO A 48 -16.33 1.71 -16.71
CA PRO A 48 -17.77 1.73 -16.92
C PRO A 48 -18.31 0.33 -16.60
N ASN A 49 -19.28 0.21 -15.69
CA ASN A 49 -19.98 -1.02 -15.26
C ASN A 49 -19.47 -1.74 -14.00
N ARG A 50 -18.72 -1.12 -13.10
CA ARG A 50 -18.51 -1.70 -11.75
C ARG A 50 -19.77 -1.54 -10.88
N ASN A 51 -20.14 -2.59 -10.14
CA ASN A 51 -21.23 -2.52 -9.16
C ASN A 51 -20.84 -1.57 -8.02
N GLN A 52 -21.67 -0.54 -7.75
CA GLN A 52 -21.43 0.45 -6.70
C GLN A 52 -21.14 -0.20 -5.34
N LYS A 53 -21.83 -1.30 -4.99
CA LYS A 53 -21.60 -2.04 -3.74
C LYS A 53 -20.18 -2.63 -3.64
N GLU A 54 -19.58 -3.02 -4.77
CA GLU A 54 -18.20 -3.52 -4.79
C GLU A 54 -17.20 -2.37 -4.60
N ILE A 55 -17.49 -1.20 -5.17
CA ILE A 55 -16.68 0.01 -5.00
C ILE A 55 -16.68 0.42 -3.52
N ASP A 56 -17.86 0.59 -2.93
CA ASP A 56 -18.01 1.00 -1.54
C ASP A 56 -17.29 0.03 -0.59
N LYS A 57 -17.42 -1.28 -0.83
CA LYS A 57 -16.71 -2.30 -0.05
C LYS A 57 -15.19 -2.21 -0.18
N ASN A 58 -14.66 -1.98 -1.39
CA ASN A 58 -13.21 -1.85 -1.59
C ASN A 58 -12.67 -0.54 -1.00
N THR A 59 -13.42 0.56 -1.09
CA THR A 59 -13.07 1.86 -0.48
C THR A 59 -13.04 1.75 1.03
N LEU A 60 -14.09 1.16 1.64
CA LEU A 60 -14.13 0.88 3.07
C LEU A 60 -12.92 0.05 3.50
N GLN A 61 -12.63 -1.02 2.75
CA GLN A 61 -11.48 -1.88 3.01
C GLN A 61 -10.15 -1.10 2.98
N GLY A 62 -9.97 -0.21 2.00
CA GLY A 62 -8.79 0.67 1.90
C GLY A 62 -8.67 1.57 3.13
N LYS A 63 -9.77 2.21 3.53
CA LYS A 63 -9.75 3.12 4.69
C LYS A 63 -9.49 2.42 6.02
N ILE A 64 -10.03 1.21 6.20
CA ILE A 64 -9.74 0.41 7.39
C ILE A 64 -8.24 0.10 7.50
N VAL A 65 -7.57 -0.24 6.38
CA VAL A 65 -6.13 -0.53 6.45
C VAL A 65 -5.27 0.69 6.71
N GLU A 66 -5.69 1.89 6.26
CA GLU A 66 -5.02 3.15 6.60
C GLU A 66 -5.13 3.44 8.10
N GLU A 67 -6.32 3.29 8.70
CA GLU A 67 -6.50 3.51 10.14
C GLU A 67 -5.75 2.47 10.99
N LEU A 68 -5.70 1.23 10.52
CA LEU A 68 -4.87 0.18 11.11
C LEU A 68 -3.39 0.57 11.10
N PHE A 69 -2.90 1.12 9.98
CA PHE A 69 -1.51 1.55 9.86
C PHE A 69 -1.20 2.70 10.83
N ILE A 70 -2.12 3.65 11.00
CA ILE A 70 -2.03 4.71 12.01
C ILE A 70 -1.89 4.12 13.42
N ASP A 71 -2.80 3.22 13.81
CA ASP A 71 -2.79 2.60 15.15
C ASP A 71 -1.50 1.82 15.43
N LEU A 72 -0.94 1.14 14.42
CA LEU A 72 0.33 0.44 14.56
C LEU A 72 1.50 1.41 14.77
N ILE A 73 1.52 2.54 14.05
CA ILE A 73 2.56 3.55 14.24
C ILE A 73 2.48 4.13 15.65
N GLU A 74 1.27 4.51 16.10
CA GLU A 74 1.03 5.03 17.45
C GLU A 74 1.42 4.03 18.53
N TYR A 75 1.05 2.76 18.35
CA TYR A 75 1.43 1.71 19.29
C TYR A 75 2.95 1.56 19.42
N GLN A 76 3.66 1.47 18.30
CA GLN A 76 5.11 1.27 18.30
C GLN A 76 5.86 2.44 18.94
N ASN A 77 5.41 3.67 18.69
CA ASN A 77 5.89 4.87 19.38
C ASN A 77 5.83 4.73 20.92
N CYS A 78 4.74 4.16 21.44
CA CYS A 78 4.55 3.94 22.89
C CYS A 78 5.37 2.79 23.47
N GLN A 79 5.95 1.90 22.65
CA GLN A 79 6.69 0.73 23.16
C GLN A 79 8.16 1.05 23.49
N ASN A 80 8.75 2.07 22.88
CA ASN A 80 10.17 2.34 23.07
C ASN A 80 10.50 3.83 22.88
N ASP A 81 10.62 4.54 24.00
CA ASP A 81 11.02 5.95 24.01
C ASP A 81 12.43 6.20 23.44
N ASN A 82 13.27 5.16 23.36
CA ASN A 82 14.60 5.26 22.77
C ASN A 82 14.61 5.05 21.24
N MET A 83 13.46 4.75 20.63
CA MET A 83 13.32 4.67 19.17
C MET A 83 12.82 5.99 18.60
N ARG A 84 13.14 6.22 17.32
CA ARG A 84 12.64 7.37 16.57
C ARG A 84 11.11 7.36 16.61
N GLN A 85 10.54 8.49 16.97
CA GLN A 85 9.08 8.64 17.07
C GLN A 85 8.52 9.07 15.72
N LEU A 86 7.72 8.22 15.09
CA LEU A 86 7.19 8.47 13.75
C LEU A 86 5.76 9.03 13.81
N SER A 87 5.32 9.65 12.72
CA SER A 87 3.95 10.07 12.51
C SER A 87 3.53 9.67 11.11
N TYR A 88 2.33 9.12 10.99
CA TYR A 88 1.68 8.89 9.72
C TYR A 88 0.51 9.87 9.55
N THR A 89 0.43 10.53 8.39
CA THR A 89 -0.71 11.37 8.03
C THR A 89 -1.29 10.88 6.72
N ALA A 90 -2.52 10.38 6.74
CA ALA A 90 -3.21 9.98 5.52
C ALA A 90 -3.40 11.17 4.59
N TYR A 91 -3.28 10.96 3.27
CA TYR A 91 -3.42 12.02 2.28
C TYR A 91 -4.76 12.77 2.41
N ASP A 92 -5.82 12.03 2.71
CA ASP A 92 -7.17 12.58 2.89
C ASP A 92 -7.32 13.58 4.05
N GLN A 93 -6.36 13.61 5.00
CA GLN A 93 -6.39 14.53 6.12
C GLN A 93 -5.91 15.95 5.77
N PHE A 94 -5.18 16.12 4.65
CA PHE A 94 -4.62 17.43 4.28
C PHE A 94 -4.88 17.83 2.82
N ARG A 95 -5.44 16.95 2.00
CA ARG A 95 -5.85 17.30 0.63
C ARG A 95 -6.89 18.42 0.62
N THR A 96 -6.80 19.31 -0.37
CA THR A 96 -7.69 20.48 -0.51
C THR A 96 -8.59 20.42 -1.75
N ASP A 97 -8.47 19.38 -2.56
CA ASP A 97 -9.22 19.21 -3.81
C ASP A 97 -10.64 18.64 -3.60
N LEU A 98 -11.11 18.55 -2.34
CA LEU A 98 -12.43 18.04 -1.98
C LEU A 98 -12.76 16.66 -2.58
N PHE A 99 -11.77 15.76 -2.62
CA PHE A 99 -11.89 14.41 -3.18
C PHE A 99 -12.14 14.35 -4.69
N LYS A 100 -11.95 15.45 -5.44
CA LYS A 100 -12.22 15.51 -6.89
C LYS A 100 -11.17 14.76 -7.72
N LYS A 101 -9.95 14.60 -7.22
CA LYS A 101 -8.85 13.88 -7.89
C LYS A 101 -8.57 12.55 -7.21
N HIS A 102 -7.97 11.61 -7.92
CA HIS A 102 -7.49 10.37 -7.31
C HIS A 102 -6.34 10.68 -6.36
N ALA A 103 -6.28 9.94 -5.24
CA ALA A 103 -5.14 10.02 -4.34
C ALA A 103 -3.91 9.43 -5.06
N PRO A 104 -2.78 10.16 -5.16
CA PRO A 104 -1.57 9.64 -5.81
C PRO A 104 -0.75 8.70 -4.91
N PHE A 105 -1.04 8.66 -3.62
CA PHE A 105 -0.46 7.84 -2.57
C PHE A 105 -1.42 7.83 -1.35
N ASP A 106 -1.21 6.95 -0.38
CA ASP A 106 -2.12 6.79 0.76
C ASP A 106 -1.78 7.71 1.94
N GLY A 107 -0.50 7.97 2.21
CA GLY A 107 -0.10 8.90 3.25
C GLY A 107 1.38 9.27 3.31
N LEU A 108 1.72 10.10 4.28
CA LEU A 108 3.07 10.55 4.58
C LEU A 108 3.54 9.92 5.88
N ILE A 109 4.79 9.45 5.92
CA ILE A 109 5.48 9.08 7.16
C ILE A 109 6.71 9.95 7.37
N TYR A 110 6.89 10.42 8.60
CA TYR A 110 7.94 11.36 8.99
C TYR A 110 8.17 11.29 10.50
N GLU A 111 9.27 11.84 10.98
CA GLU A 111 9.51 11.97 12.42
C GLU A 111 8.53 12.99 13.04
N LYS A 112 7.95 12.69 14.21
CA LYS A 112 6.84 13.44 14.82
C LYS A 112 7.06 14.96 14.94
N ASN A 113 8.31 15.39 15.10
CA ASN A 113 8.69 16.79 15.25
C ASN A 113 9.34 17.38 13.98
N ASN A 114 9.16 16.76 12.81
CA ASN A 114 9.72 17.26 11.56
C ASN A 114 9.19 18.68 11.25
N PRO A 115 10.06 19.71 11.21
CA PRO A 115 9.64 21.10 11.04
C PRO A 115 9.11 21.40 9.64
N ASN A 116 9.41 20.55 8.66
CA ASN A 116 9.12 20.78 7.25
C ASN A 116 7.77 20.19 6.80
N ILE A 117 7.04 19.50 7.68
CA ILE A 117 5.81 18.80 7.29
C ILE A 117 4.74 19.72 6.69
N ALA A 118 4.59 20.94 7.23
CA ALA A 118 3.64 21.91 6.70
C ALA A 118 4.01 22.36 5.27
N LEU A 119 5.30 22.63 5.05
CA LEU A 119 5.85 23.01 3.74
C LEU A 119 5.70 21.88 2.71
N VAL A 120 5.99 20.64 3.11
CA VAL A 120 5.81 19.46 2.25
C VAL A 120 4.35 19.25 1.87
N LYS A 121 3.41 19.33 2.82
CA LYS A 121 1.98 19.22 2.55
C LYS A 121 1.49 20.30 1.58
N GLN A 122 2.01 21.53 1.71
CA GLN A 122 1.71 22.63 0.79
C GLN A 122 2.22 22.32 -0.62
N LYS A 123 3.49 21.95 -0.78
CA LYS A 123 4.09 21.61 -2.09
C LYS A 123 3.34 20.48 -2.80
N ILE A 124 2.97 19.43 -2.08
CA ILE A 124 2.16 18.32 -2.60
C ILE A 124 0.81 18.84 -3.10
N THR A 125 0.14 19.63 -2.28
CA THR A 125 -1.19 20.17 -2.59
C THR A 125 -1.15 21.04 -3.85
N GLU A 126 -0.19 21.95 -3.95
CA GLU A 126 0.00 22.81 -5.13
C GLU A 126 0.25 21.97 -6.40
N THR A 127 1.11 20.96 -6.30
CA THR A 127 1.42 20.04 -7.41
C THR A 127 0.17 19.29 -7.88
N ILE A 128 -0.60 18.74 -6.94
CA ILE A 128 -1.81 17.98 -7.25
C ILE A 128 -2.87 18.89 -7.84
N LEU A 129 -3.05 20.11 -7.33
CA LEU A 129 -4.01 21.08 -7.86
C LEU A 129 -3.67 21.49 -9.31
N ALA A 130 -2.39 21.67 -9.63
CA ALA A 130 -1.93 21.97 -10.98
C ALA A 130 -2.06 20.78 -11.96
N SER A 131 -1.98 19.54 -11.47
CA SER A 131 -2.10 18.33 -12.30
C SER A 131 -3.54 18.00 -12.65
N HIS A 132 -3.88 17.85 -13.93
CA HIS A 132 -5.25 17.48 -14.36
C HIS A 132 -5.72 16.16 -13.71
N TYR A 133 -4.83 15.18 -13.59
CA TYR A 133 -5.13 13.84 -13.05
C TYR A 133 -4.73 13.65 -11.57
N GLY A 134 -4.17 14.69 -10.92
CA GLY A 134 -3.71 14.62 -9.53
C GLY A 134 -2.41 13.84 -9.34
N MET A 135 -1.53 13.83 -10.34
CA MET A 135 -0.23 13.15 -10.28
C MET A 135 0.83 14.03 -9.62
N LEU A 136 1.72 13.40 -8.84
CA LEU A 136 2.97 14.01 -8.39
C LEU A 136 3.98 14.11 -9.55
N THR A 137 4.88 15.09 -9.45
CA THR A 137 6.08 15.18 -10.29
C THR A 137 7.28 14.58 -9.57
N ASP A 138 8.31 14.21 -10.33
CA ASP A 138 9.59 13.70 -9.79
C ASP A 138 10.19 14.71 -8.80
N ASP A 139 10.19 16.00 -9.16
CA ASP A 139 10.66 17.09 -8.29
C ASP A 139 9.91 17.16 -6.95
N THR A 140 8.61 16.88 -6.93
CA THR A 140 7.84 16.91 -5.68
C THR A 140 8.15 15.70 -4.81
N ILE A 141 8.39 14.54 -5.40
CA ILE A 141 8.83 13.35 -4.67
C ILE A 141 10.23 13.58 -4.08
N GLU A 142 11.16 14.12 -4.86
CA GLU A 142 12.50 14.47 -4.39
C GLU A 142 12.46 15.53 -3.28
N PHE A 143 11.58 16.53 -3.41
CA PHE A 143 11.36 17.53 -2.37
C PHE A 143 10.89 16.91 -1.05
N CYS A 144 9.99 15.93 -1.08
CA CYS A 144 9.58 15.19 0.12
C CYS A 144 10.77 14.50 0.79
N ARG A 145 11.57 13.74 0.01
CA ARG A 145 12.78 13.04 0.49
C ARG A 145 13.80 13.98 1.11
N ALA A 146 14.10 15.09 0.44
CA ALA A 146 15.02 16.12 0.93
C ALA A 146 14.59 16.74 2.27
N ASN A 147 13.30 16.65 2.60
CA ASN A 147 12.74 17.13 3.85
C ASN A 147 12.47 16.01 4.87
N ASN A 148 12.99 14.80 4.68
CA ASN A 148 12.77 13.62 5.52
C ASN A 148 11.27 13.30 5.73
N VAL A 149 10.49 13.44 4.66
CA VAL A 149 9.08 13.05 4.61
C VAL A 149 8.90 12.03 3.48
N TYR A 150 8.38 10.86 3.81
CA TYR A 150 8.31 9.73 2.89
C TYR A 150 6.88 9.41 2.49
N LEU A 151 6.67 9.17 1.20
CA LEU A 151 5.39 8.83 0.61
C LEU A 151 5.13 7.33 0.76
N VAL A 152 3.93 6.97 1.25
CA VAL A 152 3.54 5.60 1.56
C VAL A 152 2.36 5.16 0.68
N GLU A 153 2.47 3.95 0.13
CA GLU A 153 1.38 3.21 -0.51
C GLU A 153 1.06 1.94 0.30
N ILE A 154 -0.20 1.82 0.72
CA ILE A 154 -0.77 0.72 1.48
C ILE A 154 -1.76 -0.04 0.60
N LYS A 155 -1.29 -1.14 0.01
CA LYS A 155 -2.15 -1.98 -0.82
C LYS A 155 -3.01 -2.91 0.04
N SER A 156 -4.33 -2.70 0.06
CA SER A 156 -5.26 -3.70 0.62
C SER A 156 -5.57 -4.81 -0.39
N SER A 157 -5.63 -6.06 0.05
CA SER A 157 -5.93 -7.21 -0.83
C SER A 157 -6.70 -8.29 -0.12
N LYS A 158 -7.76 -8.80 -0.74
CA LYS A 158 -8.39 -10.03 -0.26
C LYS A 158 -7.45 -11.20 -0.43
N ILE A 159 -7.44 -12.11 0.53
CA ILE A 159 -6.71 -13.38 0.40
C ILE A 159 -7.29 -14.17 -0.79
N PRO A 160 -6.45 -14.60 -1.76
CA PRO A 160 -6.90 -15.44 -2.87
C PRO A 160 -7.51 -16.76 -2.38
N ASN A 161 -8.57 -17.23 -3.05
CA ASN A 161 -9.28 -18.44 -2.61
C ASN A 161 -8.39 -19.69 -2.53
N ASN A 162 -7.40 -19.82 -3.42
CA ASN A 162 -6.43 -20.92 -3.45
C ASN A 162 -5.42 -20.88 -2.30
N ILE A 163 -5.30 -19.77 -1.58
CA ILE A 163 -4.38 -19.62 -0.44
C ILE A 163 -5.00 -20.17 0.85
N TYR A 164 -6.32 -20.09 1.00
CA TYR A 164 -7.01 -20.67 2.15
C TYR A 164 -6.68 -22.15 2.30
N LEU A 165 -6.46 -22.59 3.53
CA LEU A 165 -6.33 -24.00 3.87
C LEU A 165 -7.66 -24.72 3.57
N SER A 166 -7.64 -26.06 3.52
CA SER A 166 -8.86 -26.86 3.50
C SER A 166 -9.81 -26.44 4.64
N LYS A 167 -11.10 -26.82 4.56
CA LYS A 167 -12.21 -26.38 5.45
C LYS A 167 -11.97 -26.45 6.97
N SER A 168 -10.83 -26.97 7.45
CA SER A 168 -10.45 -27.13 8.87
C SER A 168 -9.52 -26.04 9.43
N CYS A 169 -9.28 -24.92 8.73
CA CYS A 169 -8.47 -23.82 9.25
C CYS A 169 -9.09 -23.15 10.50
N ASN A 170 -8.62 -23.51 11.69
CA ASN A 170 -9.05 -22.86 12.91
C ASN A 170 -8.18 -21.61 13.16
N LEU A 171 -8.65 -20.44 12.73
CA LEU A 171 -8.01 -19.14 12.91
C LEU A 171 -8.08 -18.62 14.36
N ARG A 172 -8.38 -19.47 15.35
CA ARG A 172 -8.07 -19.23 16.76
C ARG A 172 -6.69 -19.75 17.14
N LYS A 173 -6.05 -20.55 16.28
CA LYS A 173 -4.74 -21.17 16.53
C LYS A 173 -3.64 -20.38 15.85
N TYR A 174 -2.59 -20.07 16.61
CA TYR A 174 -1.35 -19.47 16.11
C TYR A 174 -0.80 -20.20 14.87
N THR A 175 -0.76 -21.53 14.92
CA THR A 175 -0.24 -22.37 13.82
C THR A 175 -1.03 -22.21 12.51
N SER A 176 -2.33 -21.94 12.58
CA SER A 176 -3.15 -21.66 11.40
C SER A 176 -2.76 -20.33 10.75
N HIS A 177 -2.49 -19.30 11.56
CA HIS A 177 -2.00 -18.01 11.05
C HIS A 177 -0.61 -18.15 10.44
N GLN A 178 0.30 -18.88 11.08
CA GLN A 178 1.64 -19.13 10.56
C GLN A 178 1.61 -19.84 9.20
N ALA A 179 0.81 -20.91 9.07
CA ALA A 179 0.65 -21.62 7.80
C ALA A 179 0.06 -20.75 6.68
N LEU A 180 -0.89 -19.87 7.02
CA LEU A 180 -1.47 -18.91 6.08
C LEU A 180 -0.45 -17.85 5.65
N ILE A 181 0.29 -17.27 6.60
CA ILE A 181 1.37 -16.30 6.34
C ILE A 181 2.41 -16.89 5.41
N ASN A 182 2.86 -18.13 5.66
CA ASN A 182 3.85 -18.80 4.80
C ASN A 182 3.41 -18.90 3.34
N ARG A 183 2.11 -19.10 3.08
CA ARG A 183 1.56 -19.08 1.71
C ARG A 183 1.43 -17.67 1.14
N LEU A 184 1.00 -16.71 1.96
CA LEU A 184 0.92 -15.31 1.52
C LEU A 184 2.29 -14.74 1.15
N ARG A 185 3.36 -15.16 1.83
CA ARG A 185 4.75 -14.78 1.50
C ARG A 185 5.26 -15.32 0.16
N GLN A 186 4.57 -16.30 -0.45
CA GLN A 186 4.86 -16.78 -1.81
C GLN A 186 4.29 -15.86 -2.91
N LEU A 187 3.49 -14.87 -2.53
CA LEU A 187 2.93 -13.89 -3.45
C LEU A 187 3.88 -12.68 -3.59
N ASP A 188 3.56 -11.79 -4.53
CA ASP A 188 4.33 -10.57 -4.77
C ASP A 188 3.59 -9.31 -4.26
N LEU A 189 4.35 -8.33 -3.83
CA LEU A 189 3.98 -6.92 -3.87
C LEU A 189 4.06 -6.44 -5.32
N PHE A 190 3.21 -5.47 -5.67
CA PHE A 190 3.21 -4.96 -7.03
C PHE A 190 2.72 -3.52 -7.12
N LYS A 191 3.36 -2.77 -8.01
CA LYS A 191 3.03 -1.40 -8.37
C LYS A 191 3.01 -1.23 -9.88
N TYR A 192 2.36 -0.17 -10.34
CA TYR A 192 2.45 0.21 -11.74
C TYR A 192 3.81 0.86 -12.01
N PRO A 193 4.49 0.54 -13.12
CA PRO A 193 5.67 1.30 -13.50
C PRO A 193 5.28 2.70 -14.01
N LYS A 194 6.27 3.61 -14.07
CA LYS A 194 6.10 5.01 -14.48
C LYS A 194 5.64 5.12 -15.92
N PHE A 195 6.37 4.50 -16.86
CA PHE A 195 6.22 4.84 -18.28
C PHE A 195 5.01 4.18 -18.97
N ASN A 196 4.58 3.00 -18.51
CA ASN A 196 3.43 2.33 -19.12
C ASN A 196 2.72 1.40 -18.15
N ARG A 197 1.43 1.60 -17.96
CA ARG A 197 0.61 0.73 -17.11
C ARG A 197 -0.19 -0.30 -17.91
N LYS A 198 -0.12 -0.21 -19.25
CA LYS A 198 -0.94 -0.95 -20.20
C LYS A 198 -0.05 -1.85 -21.07
N ASN A 199 -0.62 -2.45 -22.11
CA ASN A 199 0.06 -3.27 -23.09
C ASN A 199 0.58 -4.63 -22.57
N GLY A 200 -0.07 -5.22 -21.57
CA GLY A 200 0.22 -6.58 -21.09
C GLY A 200 -0.05 -7.70 -22.12
N ASP A 201 -0.55 -7.36 -23.31
CA ASP A 201 -0.66 -8.22 -24.49
C ASP A 201 0.65 -8.31 -25.30
N ILE A 202 1.58 -7.38 -25.12
CA ILE A 202 2.88 -7.35 -25.81
C ILE A 202 4.08 -7.21 -24.87
N ILE A 203 3.88 -6.72 -23.64
CA ILE A 203 4.91 -6.60 -22.61
C ILE A 203 4.70 -7.73 -21.60
N HIS A 204 5.58 -8.74 -21.64
CA HIS A 204 5.49 -9.91 -20.77
C HIS A 204 6.66 -10.03 -19.80
N ASN A 205 7.75 -9.31 -20.05
CA ASN A 205 8.95 -9.33 -19.22
C ASN A 205 9.69 -7.97 -19.26
N THR A 206 10.80 -7.89 -18.53
CA THR A 206 11.62 -6.69 -18.40
C THR A 206 12.24 -6.24 -19.72
N CYS A 207 12.70 -7.16 -20.56
CA CYS A 207 13.26 -6.83 -21.87
C CYS A 207 12.21 -6.18 -22.78
N ASP A 208 11.00 -6.75 -22.84
CA ASP A 208 9.89 -6.19 -23.61
C ASP A 208 9.54 -4.78 -23.12
N TYR A 209 9.55 -4.59 -21.80
CA TYR A 209 9.22 -3.32 -21.17
C TYR A 209 10.24 -2.21 -21.52
N LEU A 210 11.54 -2.50 -21.38
CA LEU A 210 12.61 -1.56 -21.70
C LEU A 210 12.65 -1.23 -23.20
N ALA A 211 12.47 -2.25 -24.06
CA ALA A 211 12.37 -2.05 -25.50
C ALA A 211 11.15 -1.18 -25.86
N TRP A 212 10.00 -1.43 -25.23
CA TRP A 212 8.81 -0.62 -25.44
C TRP A 212 9.04 0.85 -25.07
N ILE A 213 9.71 1.13 -23.93
CA ILE A 213 10.02 2.51 -23.52
C ILE A 213 10.87 3.21 -24.57
N LYS A 214 11.98 2.59 -25.01
CA LYS A 214 12.88 3.21 -26.00
C LYS A 214 12.18 3.51 -27.32
N ASN A 215 11.25 2.64 -27.72
CA ASN A 215 10.53 2.79 -28.98
C ASN A 215 9.37 3.79 -28.91
N ASN A 216 8.80 4.06 -27.74
CA ASN A 216 7.56 4.83 -27.61
C ASN A 216 7.68 6.12 -26.79
N ILE A 217 8.74 6.27 -25.99
CA ILE A 217 8.97 7.44 -25.14
C ILE A 217 10.16 8.22 -25.68
N ILE A 218 9.89 9.34 -26.36
CA ILE A 218 10.89 10.13 -27.08
C ILE A 218 12.08 10.51 -26.18
N SER A 219 11.81 10.97 -24.95
CA SER A 219 12.84 11.37 -23.98
C SER A 219 13.72 10.21 -23.49
N MET A 220 13.33 8.97 -23.74
CA MET A 220 14.05 7.75 -23.33
C MET A 220 14.65 6.97 -24.51
N SER A 221 14.41 7.40 -25.75
CA SER A 221 14.80 6.64 -26.96
C SER A 221 16.30 6.37 -27.11
N GLN A 222 17.15 7.28 -26.60
CA GLN A 222 18.62 7.17 -26.63
C GLN A 222 19.23 6.85 -25.27
N LYS A 223 18.40 6.55 -24.27
CA LYS A 223 18.83 6.28 -22.90
C LYS A 223 19.26 4.83 -22.74
N SER A 224 20.26 4.60 -21.90
CA SER A 224 20.62 3.24 -21.49
C SER A 224 19.50 2.61 -20.65
N ASP A 225 19.52 1.28 -20.48
CA ASP A 225 18.56 0.61 -19.59
C ASP A 225 18.70 1.10 -18.14
N SER A 226 19.92 1.42 -17.70
CA SER A 226 20.16 1.96 -16.36
C SER A 226 19.54 3.35 -16.19
N GLU A 227 19.68 4.24 -17.17
CA GLU A 227 19.07 5.57 -17.11
C GLU A 227 17.54 5.50 -17.10
N ILE A 228 16.94 4.52 -17.79
CA ILE A 228 15.49 4.27 -17.75
C ILE A 228 15.07 3.77 -16.37
N ILE A 229 15.85 2.85 -15.78
CA ILE A 229 15.61 2.32 -14.43
C ILE A 229 15.76 3.43 -13.38
N ASP A 230 16.76 4.31 -13.50
CA ASP A 230 16.93 5.45 -12.60
C ASP A 230 15.73 6.40 -12.68
N ALA A 231 15.21 6.64 -13.89
CA ALA A 231 14.00 7.44 -14.08
C ALA A 231 12.75 6.80 -13.45
N GLU A 232 12.65 5.47 -13.43
CA GLU A 232 11.60 4.72 -12.72
C GLU A 232 11.76 4.83 -11.20
N ILE A 233 12.99 4.68 -10.68
CA ILE A 233 13.31 4.80 -9.26
C ILE A 233 12.96 6.21 -8.75
N ASN A 234 13.37 7.25 -9.48
CA ASN A 234 13.15 8.64 -9.09
C ASN A 234 11.67 8.98 -8.93
N SER A 235 10.80 8.40 -9.76
CA SER A 235 9.34 8.58 -9.72
C SER A 235 8.61 7.64 -8.78
N SER A 236 9.31 6.68 -8.18
CA SER A 236 8.69 5.76 -7.23
C SER A 236 8.31 6.51 -5.95
N LEU A 237 7.22 6.07 -5.30
CA LEU A 237 6.99 6.40 -3.89
C LEU A 237 8.05 5.71 -3.04
N ASP A 238 8.14 6.08 -1.76
CA ASP A 238 9.25 5.68 -0.91
C ASP A 238 9.02 4.34 -0.23
N ILE A 239 7.80 4.11 0.28
CA ILE A 239 7.45 2.92 1.05
C ILE A 239 6.20 2.28 0.47
N TYR A 240 6.28 0.98 0.22
CA TYR A 240 5.14 0.17 -0.17
C TYR A 240 4.91 -0.93 0.85
N THR A 241 3.66 -1.13 1.22
CA THR A 241 3.23 -2.28 2.01
C THR A 241 1.96 -2.89 1.42
N ARG A 242 1.66 -4.12 1.85
CA ARG A 242 0.46 -4.84 1.47
C ARG A 242 -0.14 -5.52 2.68
N ILE A 243 -1.42 -5.23 2.90
CA ILE A 243 -2.21 -5.86 3.96
C ILE A 243 -3.21 -6.81 3.33
N PHE A 244 -3.07 -8.10 3.64
CA PHE A 244 -4.02 -9.11 3.21
C PHE A 244 -5.19 -9.20 4.17
N ILE A 245 -6.38 -9.38 3.64
CA ILE A 245 -7.61 -9.28 4.40
C ILE A 245 -8.40 -10.57 4.29
N ASN A 246 -8.80 -11.07 5.46
CA ASN A 246 -9.77 -12.12 5.63
C ASN A 246 -11.01 -11.56 6.33
N ASP A 247 -12.08 -11.39 5.56
CA ASP A 247 -13.40 -10.92 5.99
C ASP A 247 -14.42 -12.08 6.03
N LYS A 248 -13.95 -13.33 6.03
CA LYS A 248 -14.79 -14.54 5.96
C LYS A 248 -14.91 -15.27 7.30
N VAL A 249 -14.36 -14.71 8.37
CA VAL A 249 -14.32 -15.35 9.69
C VAL A 249 -15.53 -14.92 10.50
N THR A 250 -16.19 -15.89 11.12
CA THR A 250 -17.30 -15.68 12.06
C THR A 250 -16.97 -16.38 13.37
N THR A 251 -17.23 -15.72 14.50
CA THR A 251 -17.13 -16.31 15.85
C THR A 251 -18.29 -17.27 16.13
N ASP A 252 -18.20 -18.04 17.23
CA ASP A 252 -19.27 -18.99 17.60
C ASP A 252 -20.60 -18.29 17.91
N ASP A 253 -20.56 -17.05 18.40
CA ASP A 253 -21.71 -16.19 18.65
C ASP A 253 -22.19 -15.43 17.39
N GLY A 254 -21.68 -15.77 16.21
CA GLY A 254 -22.17 -15.26 14.93
C GLY A 254 -21.60 -13.91 14.49
N LYS A 255 -20.65 -13.33 15.23
CA LYS A 255 -20.03 -12.04 14.89
C LYS A 255 -18.99 -12.19 13.80
N LYS A 256 -19.04 -11.29 12.82
CA LYS A 256 -18.05 -11.26 11.72
C LYS A 256 -16.77 -10.60 12.20
N VAL A 257 -15.64 -11.19 11.84
CA VAL A 257 -14.30 -10.71 12.19
C VAL A 257 -13.57 -10.29 10.92
N PHE A 258 -13.01 -9.09 10.96
CA PHE A 258 -12.06 -8.61 9.98
C PHE A 258 -10.66 -8.95 10.47
N ILE A 259 -9.87 -9.65 9.67
CA ILE A 259 -8.47 -9.97 9.99
C ILE A 259 -7.55 -9.41 8.90
N GLY A 260 -6.61 -8.55 9.30
CA GLY A 260 -5.53 -8.03 8.48
C GLY A 260 -4.20 -8.76 8.74
N TYR A 261 -3.44 -9.01 7.69
CA TYR A 261 -2.09 -9.58 7.74
C TYR A 261 -1.11 -8.60 7.11
N LEU A 262 -0.28 -7.98 7.96
CA LEU A 262 0.80 -7.10 7.54
C LEU A 262 2.12 -7.88 7.55
N LEU A 263 2.69 -8.06 6.36
CA LEU A 263 3.85 -8.93 6.13
C LEU A 263 5.14 -8.16 5.91
N GLY A 264 5.19 -6.89 6.33
CA GLY A 264 6.34 -5.99 6.18
C GLY A 264 6.16 -4.92 5.10
N TYR A 265 7.25 -4.26 4.76
CA TYR A 265 7.32 -3.21 3.75
C TYR A 265 8.51 -3.40 2.80
N VAL A 266 8.48 -2.66 1.69
CA VAL A 266 9.57 -2.58 0.72
C VAL A 266 9.80 -1.12 0.35
N LEU A 267 11.07 -0.73 0.20
CA LEU A 267 11.41 0.60 -0.28
C LEU A 267 11.25 0.68 -1.80
N GLY A 268 10.80 1.82 -2.31
CA GLY A 268 10.39 1.98 -3.71
C GLY A 268 11.46 1.58 -4.72
N TYR A 269 12.72 1.91 -4.44
CA TYR A 269 13.86 1.58 -5.30
C TYR A 269 14.14 0.07 -5.37
N GLN A 270 13.78 -0.71 -4.34
CA GLN A 270 14.09 -2.15 -4.28
C GLN A 270 13.30 -2.97 -5.32
N PHE A 271 12.18 -2.45 -5.82
CA PHE A 271 11.47 -3.05 -6.97
C PHE A 271 12.34 -3.13 -8.23
N TYR A 272 13.41 -2.33 -8.31
CA TYR A 272 14.23 -2.16 -9.49
C TYR A 272 15.65 -2.73 -9.34
N GLU A 273 16.05 -3.18 -8.15
CA GLU A 273 17.31 -3.94 -7.95
C GLU A 273 17.33 -5.22 -8.79
N ASN A 274 16.16 -5.84 -8.97
CA ASN A 274 15.93 -6.92 -9.91
C ASN A 274 14.55 -6.70 -10.55
N LEU A 275 14.49 -5.76 -11.50
CA LEU A 275 13.27 -5.38 -12.18
C LEU A 275 12.58 -6.61 -12.79
N LYS A 276 11.40 -6.93 -12.25
CA LYS A 276 10.50 -7.96 -12.78
C LYS A 276 9.20 -7.33 -13.23
N ILE A 277 8.90 -7.51 -14.51
CA ILE A 277 7.63 -7.10 -15.11
C ILE A 277 6.72 -8.31 -15.26
N MET A 278 5.45 -8.14 -14.86
CA MET A 278 4.43 -9.17 -14.94
C MET A 278 3.12 -8.60 -15.49
N ASN A 279 2.39 -9.42 -16.23
CA ASN A 279 1.00 -9.20 -16.58
C ASN A 279 0.12 -10.20 -15.82
N PHE A 280 -0.97 -9.73 -15.19
CA PHE A 280 -1.90 -10.66 -14.54
C PHE A 280 -2.97 -11.10 -15.54
N ALA A 281 -3.06 -12.42 -15.77
CA ALA A 281 -4.11 -13.04 -16.58
C ALA A 281 -5.47 -12.96 -15.87
N SER A 282 -6.07 -11.77 -15.83
CA SER A 282 -7.44 -11.57 -15.35
C SER A 282 -8.25 -10.78 -16.37
N LYS A 283 -9.56 -11.06 -16.50
CA LYS A 283 -10.46 -10.30 -17.38
C LYS A 283 -10.49 -8.80 -17.06
N LYS A 284 -10.14 -8.41 -15.82
CA LYS A 284 -10.15 -7.03 -15.32
C LYS A 284 -8.86 -6.27 -15.60
N SER A 285 -7.75 -6.99 -15.76
CA SER A 285 -6.38 -6.46 -15.83
C SER A 285 -5.57 -7.07 -16.96
N SER A 286 -6.21 -7.65 -17.97
CA SER A 286 -5.54 -8.44 -19.03
C SER A 286 -4.51 -7.63 -19.82
N LYS A 287 -4.68 -6.31 -19.86
CA LYS A 287 -3.74 -5.39 -20.50
C LYS A 287 -2.82 -4.66 -19.51
N ALA A 288 -2.98 -4.85 -18.21
CA ALA A 288 -2.19 -4.13 -17.23
C ALA A 288 -0.86 -4.85 -16.98
N ILE A 289 0.20 -4.06 -16.83
CA ILE A 289 1.53 -4.54 -16.43
C ILE A 289 1.94 -3.96 -15.08
N TYR A 290 2.77 -4.70 -14.37
CA TYR A 290 3.18 -4.41 -13.01
C TYR A 290 4.67 -4.69 -12.81
N VAL A 291 5.31 -3.84 -12.00
CA VAL A 291 6.59 -4.15 -11.38
C VAL A 291 6.30 -4.93 -10.11
N THR A 292 7.00 -6.04 -9.88
CA THR A 292 6.74 -6.91 -8.75
C THR A 292 7.95 -7.12 -7.86
N TYR A 293 7.68 -7.41 -6.59
CA TYR A 293 8.69 -7.68 -5.58
C TYR A 293 8.21 -8.82 -4.67
N PRO A 294 9.01 -9.88 -4.46
CA PRO A 294 8.58 -11.02 -3.63
C PRO A 294 8.30 -10.60 -2.20
N ILE A 295 7.11 -10.95 -1.67
CA ILE A 295 6.77 -10.66 -0.27
C ILE A 295 7.70 -11.39 0.68
N SER A 296 8.27 -12.53 0.29
CA SER A 296 9.28 -13.23 1.07
C SER A 296 10.51 -12.38 1.40
N ASN A 297 10.77 -11.31 0.65
CA ASN A 297 11.95 -10.45 0.77
C ASN A 297 11.63 -9.08 1.40
N THR A 298 10.44 -8.89 1.96
CA THR A 298 10.07 -7.63 2.64
C THR A 298 10.87 -7.45 3.93
N THR A 299 11.04 -6.19 4.33
CA THR A 299 11.56 -5.85 5.65
C THR A 299 10.40 -5.87 6.66
N SER A 300 10.61 -6.44 7.85
CA SER A 300 9.59 -6.43 8.93
C SER A 300 9.17 -5.00 9.27
N PHE A 301 7.87 -4.79 9.53
CA PHE A 301 7.31 -3.48 9.85
C PHE A 301 8.00 -2.79 11.02
N ASN A 302 8.41 -3.55 12.04
CA ASN A 302 9.06 -2.99 13.23
C ASN A 302 10.39 -2.29 12.91
N ARG A 303 11.06 -2.66 11.80
CA ARG A 303 12.30 -2.04 11.34
C ARG A 303 12.09 -0.65 10.73
N LEU A 304 10.84 -0.27 10.43
CA LEU A 304 10.52 1.03 9.86
C LEU A 304 11.01 2.19 10.74
N PHE A 305 11.12 1.97 12.04
CA PHE A 305 11.53 2.96 13.06
C PHE A 305 13.05 3.14 13.18
N ASP A 306 13.85 2.20 12.66
CA ASP A 306 15.31 2.23 12.73
C ASP A 306 16.01 1.96 11.37
N ASP A 307 15.26 2.05 10.28
CA ASP A 307 15.77 1.86 8.93
C ASP A 307 16.64 3.03 8.48
N LYS A 308 17.96 2.84 8.54
CA LYS A 308 18.99 3.81 8.11
C LYS A 308 18.90 4.23 6.65
N ARG A 309 18.12 3.54 5.82
CA ARG A 309 17.87 3.93 4.43
C ARG A 309 16.84 5.05 4.32
N LEU A 310 16.04 5.26 5.37
CA LEU A 310 15.05 6.32 5.50
C LEU A 310 15.50 7.44 6.47
N TRP A 311 16.45 7.18 7.38
CA TRP A 311 16.59 7.97 8.61
C TRP A 311 18.00 8.43 8.92
#